data_AF-D3AFT3-F1
#
_entry.id   AF-D3AFT3-F1
#
_cell.length_a   1.000
_cell.length_b   1.000
_cell.length_c   1.000
_cell.angle_alpha   90.00
_cell.angle_beta   90.00
_cell.angle_gamma   90.00
#
_symmetry.space_group_name_H-M   'P 1'
#
loop_
_entity.id
_entity.type
_entity.pdbx_description
1 polymer ?
#
loop_
_entity_poly.entity_id
_entity_poly.type
_entity_poly.pdbx_seq_one_letter_code
_entity_poly.pdbx_strand_id
1 'polypeptide(L)'
;WPHTRFTKSLNMTGLQMKLHVLAGADKISMNVFDFMGTPYVQEMPMVELIRDKKPELLKMDGLRRGKEQDGLGVLWYPGQENLLETPGGRLEELVLKREFDTLFPLLGIPVCFREREVNLLSGVNALCCSREELMRLLEKGLILDGAAAGYLCRRGLGRYIGCEDVGAELRSPSAELLCGEEFHGSFSGNLLPTDWMRLEYKKIRIPLFQYDPDCEVLTVYVDKDRKVLGQGIVLYENRLGGRVCVIPGYIGTWQFAYRSRSWQMMRIVEWLSKGTFPVLVEDSPNIAPFYYSDRETGEGLLALLNTGLDVQTACLRRNANLCMYEEGMEENAYSLEPLELRVIRVGYERNEKENAS
;
A
#
# COMPACT_ATOMS: atom_id res chain seq x y z
N TRP A 1 -5.07 11.25 24.53
CA TRP A 1 -4.10 12.19 25.12
C TRP A 1 -3.38 13.03 24.05
N PRO A 2 -4.01 14.09 23.51
CA PRO A 2 -3.33 15.14 22.75
C PRO A 2 -3.52 16.54 23.38
N HIS A 3 -3.69 16.63 24.70
CA HIS A 3 -4.12 17.87 25.38
C HIS A 3 -2.97 18.85 25.68
N THR A 4 -1.72 18.42 25.48
CA THR A 4 -0.53 19.24 25.76
C THR A 4 0.52 19.04 24.68
N ARG A 5 1.36 20.06 24.49
CA ARG A 5 2.47 20.02 23.51
C ARG A 5 3.57 19.01 23.87
N PHE A 6 3.59 18.48 25.09
CA PHE A 6 4.49 17.40 25.50
C PHE A 6 4.08 16.04 24.92
N THR A 7 2.80 15.86 24.57
CA THR A 7 2.32 14.61 23.97
C THR A 7 2.42 14.60 22.45
N LYS A 8 2.35 15.79 21.83
CA LYS A 8 2.36 15.93 20.36
C LYS A 8 2.73 17.34 19.93
N SER A 9 3.61 17.46 18.94
CA SER A 9 4.05 18.75 18.41
C SER A 9 2.95 19.47 17.61
N LEU A 10 3.09 20.79 17.48
CA LEU A 10 2.21 21.62 16.65
C LEU A 10 2.31 21.23 15.18
N ASN A 11 3.52 20.94 14.67
CA ASN A 11 3.72 20.52 13.29
C ASN A 11 3.01 19.21 12.98
N MET A 12 3.12 18.20 13.85
CA MET A 12 2.40 16.94 13.70
C MET A 12 0.87 17.14 13.77
N THR A 13 0.42 18.12 14.56
CA THR A 13 -1.01 18.47 14.64
C THR A 13 -1.50 19.15 13.37
N GLY A 14 -0.78 20.14 12.85
CA GLY A 14 -1.09 20.77 11.57
C GLY A 14 -1.06 19.76 10.42
N LEU A 15 -0.08 18.86 10.39
CA LEU A 15 0.00 17.79 9.39
C LEU A 15 -1.23 16.86 9.47
N GLN A 16 -1.65 16.44 10.66
CA GLN A 16 -2.85 15.61 10.80
C GLN A 16 -4.11 16.34 10.30
N MET A 17 -4.26 17.63 10.58
CA MET A 17 -5.37 18.42 10.02
C MET A 17 -5.36 18.37 8.50
N LYS A 18 -4.17 18.47 7.88
CA LYS A 18 -4.04 18.37 6.43
C LYS A 18 -4.41 16.98 5.90
N LEU A 19 -3.89 15.92 6.51
CA LEU A 19 -4.18 14.56 6.08
C LEU A 19 -5.69 14.24 6.18
N HIS A 20 -6.40 14.78 7.18
CA HIS A 20 -7.85 14.63 7.28
C HIS A 20 -8.61 15.35 6.16
N VAL A 21 -8.19 16.55 5.76
CA VAL A 21 -8.79 17.25 4.60
C VAL A 21 -8.54 16.46 3.32
N LEU A 22 -7.31 15.95 3.11
CA LEU A 22 -7.01 15.10 1.95
C LEU A 22 -7.87 13.82 1.95
N ALA A 23 -8.08 13.21 3.11
CA ALA A 23 -8.96 12.05 3.28
C ALA A 23 -10.46 12.37 3.07
N GLY A 24 -10.83 13.64 2.87
CA GLY A 24 -12.20 14.07 2.56
C GLY A 24 -12.99 14.62 3.75
N ALA A 25 -12.35 15.03 4.84
CA ALA A 25 -13.05 15.68 5.94
C ALA A 25 -13.50 17.11 5.55
N ASP A 26 -14.81 17.35 5.46
CA ASP A 26 -15.38 18.68 5.21
C ASP A 26 -15.19 19.65 6.39
N LYS A 27 -15.08 19.09 7.60
CA LYS A 27 -14.95 19.84 8.86
C LYS A 27 -14.04 19.07 9.81
N ILE A 28 -13.27 19.82 10.60
CA ILE A 28 -12.39 19.25 11.63
C ILE A 28 -12.84 19.77 12.98
N SER A 29 -13.19 18.85 13.89
CA SER A 29 -13.38 19.10 15.31
C SER A 29 -12.24 18.45 16.07
N MET A 30 -11.65 19.18 17.01
CA MET A 30 -10.45 18.73 17.72
C MET A 30 -10.65 18.73 19.23
N ASN A 31 -10.25 17.64 19.87
CA ASN A 31 -10.23 17.52 21.33
C ASN A 31 -8.80 17.80 21.85
N VAL A 32 -8.42 19.08 21.92
CA VAL A 32 -7.02 19.53 22.18
C VAL A 32 -6.80 20.22 23.52
N PHE A 33 -7.86 20.52 24.27
CA PHE A 33 -7.76 21.04 25.64
C PHE A 33 -8.14 19.94 26.61
N ASP A 34 -7.57 19.94 27.82
CA ASP A 34 -7.89 18.90 28.79
C ASP A 34 -9.31 19.04 29.37
N PHE A 35 -9.76 17.96 30.00
CA PHE A 35 -11.08 17.88 30.63
C PHE A 35 -11.10 18.35 32.09
N MET A 36 -9.98 18.87 32.59
CA MET A 36 -9.78 19.23 33.99
C MET A 36 -10.03 20.71 34.26
N GLY A 37 -10.46 21.47 33.23
CA GLY A 37 -10.77 22.89 33.35
C GLY A 37 -9.54 23.79 33.28
N THR A 38 -8.41 23.30 32.75
CA THR A 38 -7.24 24.15 32.52
C THR A 38 -7.59 25.28 31.55
N PRO A 39 -7.32 26.55 31.91
CA PRO A 39 -7.58 27.68 31.02
C PRO A 39 -6.82 27.57 29.70
N TYR A 40 -7.53 27.64 28.56
CA TYR A 40 -6.92 27.52 27.23
C TYR A 40 -5.84 28.59 26.94
N VAL A 41 -5.88 29.72 27.65
CA VAL A 41 -4.87 30.79 27.55
C VAL A 41 -3.46 30.31 27.92
N GLN A 42 -3.33 29.15 28.58
CA GLN A 42 -2.04 28.52 28.85
C GLN A 42 -1.49 27.72 27.66
N GLU A 43 -2.32 27.45 26.64
CA GLU A 43 -1.96 26.73 25.40
C GLU A 43 -2.32 27.56 24.14
N MET A 44 -2.09 28.88 24.20
CA MET A 44 -2.31 29.79 23.06
C MET A 44 -1.67 29.34 21.73
N PRO A 45 -0.49 28.70 21.69
CA PRO A 45 0.06 28.19 20.42
C PRO A 45 -0.85 27.18 19.70
N MET A 46 -1.68 26.42 20.43
CA MET A 46 -2.68 25.54 19.82
C MET A 46 -3.85 26.34 19.24
N VAL A 47 -4.29 27.39 19.94
CA VAL A 47 -5.33 28.32 19.45
C VAL A 47 -4.87 29.00 18.16
N GLU A 48 -3.63 29.48 18.14
CA GLU A 48 -2.99 30.10 16.98
C GLU A 48 -2.90 29.12 15.81
N LEU A 49 -2.44 27.89 16.04
CA LEU A 49 -2.40 26.84 15.02
C LEU A 49 -3.79 26.64 14.37
N ILE A 50 -4.85 26.52 15.17
CA ILE A 50 -6.21 26.30 14.67
C ILE A 50 -6.70 27.51 13.86
N ARG A 51 -6.47 28.73 14.35
CA ARG A 51 -6.85 29.98 13.68
C ARG A 51 -6.12 30.12 12.34
N ASP A 52 -4.81 29.90 12.35
CA ASP A 52 -3.90 30.27 11.25
C ASP A 52 -3.83 29.19 10.18
N LYS A 53 -4.15 27.93 10.49
CA LYS A 53 -4.19 26.85 9.48
C LYS A 53 -5.42 26.85 8.59
N LYS A 54 -6.49 27.55 8.97
CA LYS A 54 -7.75 27.53 8.22
C LYS A 54 -7.60 27.88 6.72
N PRO A 55 -6.88 28.95 6.31
CA PRO A 55 -6.75 29.29 4.89
C PRO A 55 -6.04 28.19 4.07
N GLU A 56 -4.99 27.61 4.64
CA GLU A 56 -4.23 26.52 4.00
C GLU A 56 -5.10 25.27 3.82
N LEU A 57 -5.87 24.90 4.86
CA LEU A 57 -6.78 23.75 4.81
C LEU A 57 -7.88 23.95 3.75
N LEU A 58 -8.45 25.16 3.65
CA LEU A 58 -9.46 25.48 2.63
C LEU A 58 -8.90 25.42 1.21
N LYS A 59 -7.67 25.89 0.99
CA LYS A 59 -7.00 25.78 -0.32
C LYS A 59 -6.86 24.32 -0.74
N MET A 60 -6.40 23.47 0.17
CA MET A 60 -6.18 22.06 -0.12
C MET A 60 -7.48 21.26 -0.27
N ASP A 61 -8.52 21.58 0.51
CA ASP A 61 -9.88 21.09 0.27
C ASP A 61 -10.35 21.44 -1.14
N GLY A 62 -10.17 22.69 -1.58
CA GLY A 62 -10.47 23.12 -2.94
C GLY A 62 -9.74 22.31 -4.02
N LEU A 63 -8.45 22.00 -3.81
CA LEU A 63 -7.66 21.17 -4.74
C LEU A 63 -8.16 19.72 -4.80
N ARG A 64 -8.54 19.14 -3.65
CA ARG A 64 -9.01 17.76 -3.52
C ARG A 64 -10.46 17.59 -4.00
N ARG A 65 -11.30 18.62 -3.87
CA ARG A 65 -12.75 18.57 -4.18
C ARG A 65 -13.02 17.96 -5.56
N GLY A 66 -14.02 17.08 -5.63
CA GLY A 66 -14.37 16.31 -6.83
C GLY A 66 -13.46 15.11 -7.14
N LYS A 67 -12.21 15.11 -6.66
CA LYS A 67 -11.27 14.00 -6.84
C LYS A 67 -11.46 12.93 -5.78
N GLU A 68 -11.12 11.71 -6.11
CA GLU A 68 -11.19 10.60 -5.17
C GLU A 68 -9.85 9.85 -5.09
N GLN A 69 -9.54 9.27 -3.93
CA GLN A 69 -8.27 8.56 -3.72
C GLN A 69 -8.12 7.38 -4.69
N ASP A 70 -6.93 7.25 -5.28
CA ASP A 70 -6.64 6.29 -6.33
C ASP A 70 -5.23 5.68 -6.16
N GLY A 71 -4.97 4.56 -6.83
CA GLY A 71 -3.77 3.73 -6.63
C GLY A 71 -4.11 2.26 -6.42
N LEU A 72 -3.31 1.56 -5.62
CA LEU A 72 -3.53 0.15 -5.30
C LEU A 72 -4.82 0.02 -4.46
N GLY A 73 -5.78 -0.75 -4.96
CA GLY A 73 -7.03 -1.05 -4.29
C GLY A 73 -6.83 -2.01 -3.13
N VAL A 74 -6.63 -1.48 -1.94
CA VAL A 74 -6.46 -2.25 -0.72
C VAL A 74 -7.85 -2.53 -0.14
N LEU A 75 -8.41 -3.69 -0.49
CA LEU A 75 -9.84 -3.96 -0.30
C LEU A 75 -10.24 -3.95 1.18
N TRP A 76 -11.48 -3.55 1.43
CA TRP A 76 -12.07 -3.53 2.77
C TRP A 76 -13.55 -3.85 2.65
N TYR A 77 -14.05 -4.70 3.56
CA TYR A 77 -15.44 -5.11 3.61
C TYR A 77 -16.00 -4.88 5.02
N PRO A 78 -17.20 -4.29 5.16
CA PRO A 78 -17.89 -4.22 6.44
C PRO A 78 -18.10 -5.62 7.03
N GLY A 79 -17.88 -5.79 8.33
CA GLY A 79 -18.15 -7.05 9.02
C GLY A 79 -17.07 -8.12 8.86
N GLN A 80 -15.96 -7.84 8.16
CA GLN A 80 -14.83 -8.78 7.99
C GLN A 80 -14.23 -9.21 9.35
N GLU A 81 -14.34 -8.37 10.38
CA GLU A 81 -13.96 -8.67 11.75
C GLU A 81 -14.70 -9.86 12.34
N ASN A 82 -15.93 -10.15 11.89
CA ASN A 82 -16.73 -11.30 12.32
C ASN A 82 -16.22 -12.62 11.73
N LEU A 83 -15.33 -12.56 10.74
CA LEU A 83 -14.72 -13.72 10.09
C LEU A 83 -13.32 -14.03 10.63
N LEU A 84 -12.84 -13.25 11.60
CA LEU A 84 -11.56 -13.50 12.24
C LEU A 84 -11.63 -14.77 13.09
N GLU A 85 -10.66 -15.66 12.89
CA GLU A 85 -10.47 -16.79 13.78
C GLU A 85 -9.81 -16.33 15.08
N THR A 86 -10.41 -16.69 16.21
CA THR A 86 -9.89 -16.38 17.55
C THR A 86 -9.53 -17.66 18.32
N PRO A 87 -8.57 -18.48 17.83
CA PRO A 87 -8.28 -19.78 18.40
C PRO A 87 -7.70 -19.70 19.83
N GLY A 88 -7.16 -18.55 20.23
CA GLY A 88 -6.66 -18.30 21.58
C GLY A 88 -7.67 -17.61 22.49
N GLY A 89 -8.81 -17.14 21.95
CA GLY A 89 -9.83 -16.41 22.71
C GLY A 89 -9.35 -15.07 23.29
N ARG A 90 -8.36 -14.44 22.66
CA ARG A 90 -7.72 -13.20 23.15
C ARG A 90 -8.23 -11.97 22.42
N LEU A 91 -8.29 -10.83 23.10
CA LEU A 91 -8.76 -9.56 22.52
C LEU A 91 -7.89 -9.11 21.34
N GLU A 92 -6.58 -9.38 21.36
CA GLU A 92 -5.68 -9.00 20.27
C GLU A 92 -5.99 -9.76 18.96
N GLU A 93 -6.70 -10.89 19.04
CA GLU A 93 -7.15 -11.67 17.86
C GLU A 93 -8.39 -11.05 17.20
N LEU A 94 -9.09 -10.12 17.88
CA LEU A 94 -10.21 -9.36 17.32
C LEU A 94 -9.75 -8.13 16.51
N VAL A 95 -8.44 -7.82 16.53
CA VAL A 95 -7.89 -6.68 15.80
C VAL A 95 -7.48 -7.13 14.40
N LEU A 96 -8.13 -6.55 13.38
CA LEU A 96 -7.72 -6.72 12.00
C LEU A 96 -6.30 -6.18 11.79
N LYS A 97 -5.37 -7.09 11.47
CA LYS A 97 -3.99 -6.73 11.15
C LYS A 97 -3.88 -6.39 9.68
N ARG A 98 -3.67 -5.10 9.39
CA ARG A 98 -3.59 -4.56 8.04
C ARG A 98 -2.29 -3.78 7.84
N GLU A 99 -1.16 -4.43 8.11
CA GLU A 99 0.17 -3.79 7.98
C GLU A 99 0.43 -3.28 6.56
N PHE A 100 -0.17 -3.91 5.55
CA PHE A 100 -0.10 -3.46 4.15
C PHE A 100 -0.72 -2.07 3.92
N ASP A 101 -1.66 -1.60 4.75
CA ASP A 101 -2.25 -0.25 4.63
C ASP A 101 -1.17 0.84 4.79
N THR A 102 -0.11 0.58 5.58
CA THR A 102 1.01 1.51 5.81
C THR A 102 2.26 1.13 5.02
N LEU A 103 2.52 -0.17 4.84
CA LEU A 103 3.72 -0.64 4.15
C LEU A 103 3.74 -0.24 2.68
N PHE A 104 2.64 -0.40 1.94
CA PHE A 104 2.63 -0.05 0.51
C PHE A 104 2.93 1.44 0.26
N PRO A 105 2.32 2.40 1.01
CA PRO A 105 2.75 3.79 0.95
C PRO A 105 4.23 4.00 1.29
N LEU A 106 4.76 3.32 2.31
CA LEU A 106 6.19 3.40 2.66
C LEU A 106 7.11 2.84 1.57
N LEU A 107 6.61 1.92 0.73
CA LEU A 107 7.31 1.38 -0.42
C LEU A 107 7.17 2.25 -1.68
N GLY A 108 6.51 3.41 -1.58
CA GLY A 108 6.31 4.35 -2.67
C GLY A 108 5.06 4.07 -3.53
N ILE A 109 4.12 3.26 -3.05
CA ILE A 109 2.92 2.87 -3.79
C ILE A 109 1.69 3.56 -3.17
N PRO A 110 1.01 4.49 -3.89
CA PRO A 110 -0.23 5.07 -3.41
C PRO A 110 -1.32 3.98 -3.30
N VAL A 111 -2.12 4.05 -2.24
CA VAL A 111 -3.20 3.09 -1.97
C VAL A 111 -4.56 3.80 -1.91
N CYS A 112 -5.64 3.04 -2.09
CA CYS A 112 -7.00 3.46 -1.80
C CYS A 112 -7.83 2.28 -1.26
N PHE A 113 -8.98 2.55 -0.65
CA PHE A 113 -9.79 1.52 0.04
C PHE A 113 -11.00 1.04 -0.78
N ARG A 114 -10.80 0.85 -2.09
CA ARG A 114 -11.83 0.37 -3.02
C ARG A 114 -11.23 -0.44 -4.15
N GLU A 115 -12.09 -1.11 -4.89
CA GLU A 115 -11.68 -1.84 -6.09
C GLU A 115 -11.14 -0.88 -7.18
N ARG A 116 -9.97 -1.22 -7.72
CA ARG A 116 -9.24 -0.51 -8.78
C ARG A 116 -8.74 -1.50 -9.85
N GLU A 117 -7.90 -1.03 -10.76
CA GLU A 117 -7.25 -1.87 -11.78
C GLU A 117 -6.24 -2.86 -11.18
N VAL A 118 -5.54 -2.45 -10.12
CA VAL A 118 -4.67 -3.32 -9.32
C VAL A 118 -5.18 -3.33 -7.89
N ASN A 119 -5.34 -4.52 -7.31
CA ASN A 119 -5.94 -4.70 -5.99
C ASN A 119 -5.08 -5.60 -5.11
N LEU A 120 -5.18 -5.44 -3.79
CA LEU A 120 -4.71 -6.39 -2.80
C LEU A 120 -5.91 -7.02 -2.09
N LEU A 121 -5.97 -8.34 -2.13
CA LEU A 121 -6.97 -9.14 -1.43
C LEU A 121 -6.27 -10.00 -0.36
N SER A 122 -6.51 -9.67 0.90
CA SER A 122 -6.04 -10.44 2.05
C SER A 122 -6.95 -11.62 2.35
N GLY A 123 -6.46 -12.59 3.12
CA GLY A 123 -7.22 -13.80 3.46
C GLY A 123 -8.60 -13.51 4.03
N VAL A 124 -8.69 -12.62 5.04
CA VAL A 124 -9.99 -12.26 5.65
C VAL A 124 -10.93 -11.59 4.66
N ASN A 125 -10.41 -10.75 3.77
CA ASN A 125 -11.22 -10.11 2.74
C ASN A 125 -11.72 -11.09 1.69
N ALA A 126 -10.91 -12.11 1.35
CA ALA A 126 -11.32 -13.15 0.41
C ALA A 126 -12.52 -13.95 0.95
N LEU A 127 -12.61 -14.16 2.27
CA LEU A 127 -13.77 -14.80 2.92
C LEU A 127 -15.06 -14.00 2.77
N CYS A 128 -14.98 -12.67 2.61
CA CYS A 128 -16.14 -11.80 2.40
C CYS A 128 -16.68 -11.85 0.97
N CYS A 129 -15.91 -12.38 0.01
CA CYS A 129 -16.23 -12.28 -1.40
C CYS A 129 -17.07 -13.48 -1.87
N SER A 130 -18.12 -13.19 -2.64
CA SER A 130 -18.81 -14.18 -3.48
C SER A 130 -17.89 -14.72 -4.57
N ARG A 131 -18.29 -15.84 -5.20
CA ARG A 131 -17.51 -16.41 -6.31
C ARG A 131 -17.46 -15.43 -7.49
N GLU A 132 -18.55 -14.73 -7.74
CA GLU A 132 -18.72 -13.76 -8.81
C GLU A 132 -17.79 -12.55 -8.61
N GLU A 133 -17.68 -12.06 -7.37
CA GLU A 133 -16.73 -10.99 -7.02
C GLU A 133 -15.27 -11.44 -7.16
N LEU A 134 -14.93 -12.65 -6.71
CA LEU A 134 -13.59 -13.20 -6.90
C LEU A 134 -13.24 -13.32 -8.39
N MET A 135 -14.17 -13.81 -9.22
CA MET A 135 -13.97 -13.91 -10.66
C MET A 135 -13.75 -12.53 -11.29
N ARG A 136 -14.53 -11.51 -10.90
CA ARG A 136 -14.34 -10.12 -11.35
C ARG A 136 -12.97 -9.56 -10.95
N LEU A 137 -12.50 -9.84 -9.73
CA LEU A 137 -11.17 -9.42 -9.29
C LEU A 137 -10.04 -10.13 -10.06
N LEU A 138 -10.25 -11.39 -10.44
CA LEU A 138 -9.29 -12.19 -11.21
C LEU A 138 -9.17 -11.76 -12.68
N GLU A 139 -10.06 -10.91 -13.19
CA GLU A 139 -9.93 -10.28 -14.52
C GLU A 139 -8.93 -9.10 -14.53
N LYS A 140 -8.51 -8.65 -13.34
CA LYS A 140 -7.70 -7.44 -13.14
C LYS A 140 -6.28 -7.77 -12.67
N GLY A 141 -5.53 -6.75 -12.23
CA GLY A 141 -4.32 -6.94 -11.43
C GLY A 141 -4.68 -7.28 -9.98
N LEU A 142 -4.16 -8.39 -9.45
CA LEU A 142 -4.48 -8.87 -8.11
C LEU A 142 -3.25 -9.36 -7.34
N ILE A 143 -3.00 -8.79 -6.16
CA ILE A 143 -2.06 -9.28 -5.16
C ILE A 143 -2.85 -10.11 -4.14
N LEU A 144 -2.41 -11.34 -3.90
CA LEU A 144 -2.96 -12.25 -2.92
C LEU A 144 -1.94 -12.53 -1.83
N ASP A 145 -2.31 -12.38 -0.56
CA ASP A 145 -1.53 -12.99 0.51
C ASP A 145 -1.73 -14.52 0.52
N GLY A 146 -0.87 -15.24 1.27
CA GLY A 146 -0.93 -16.69 1.35
C GLY A 146 -2.29 -17.23 1.82
N ALA A 147 -2.97 -16.53 2.72
CA ALA A 147 -4.28 -16.94 3.21
C ALA A 147 -5.38 -16.78 2.15
N ALA A 148 -5.35 -15.70 1.37
CA ALA A 148 -6.25 -15.48 0.25
C ALA A 148 -6.02 -16.50 -0.86
N ALA A 149 -4.77 -16.74 -1.25
CA ALA A 149 -4.43 -17.75 -2.25
C ALA A 149 -4.92 -19.14 -1.84
N GLY A 150 -4.65 -19.56 -0.59
CA GLY A 150 -5.15 -20.83 -0.07
C GLY A 150 -6.69 -20.92 -0.04
N TYR A 151 -7.38 -19.82 0.29
CA TYR A 151 -8.84 -19.78 0.21
C TYR A 151 -9.34 -19.96 -1.23
N LEU A 152 -8.74 -19.28 -2.21
CA LEU A 152 -9.11 -19.42 -3.63
C LEU A 152 -8.88 -20.84 -4.13
N CYS A 153 -7.76 -21.49 -3.75
CA CYS A 153 -7.52 -22.91 -4.05
C CYS A 153 -8.66 -23.80 -3.54
N ARG A 154 -9.03 -23.66 -2.26
CA ARG A 154 -10.14 -24.43 -1.65
C ARG A 154 -11.50 -24.17 -2.30
N ARG A 155 -11.67 -23.03 -2.99
CA ARG A 155 -12.89 -22.69 -3.77
C ARG A 155 -12.84 -23.20 -5.22
N GLY A 156 -11.81 -23.96 -5.59
CA GLY A 156 -11.61 -24.48 -6.95
C GLY A 156 -11.22 -23.38 -7.95
N LEU A 157 -10.56 -22.32 -7.48
CA LEU A 157 -10.07 -21.21 -8.28
C LEU A 157 -8.54 -21.21 -8.45
N GLY A 158 -7.83 -22.23 -7.97
CA GLY A 158 -6.35 -22.35 -8.04
C GLY A 158 -5.78 -22.10 -9.45
N ARG A 159 -6.38 -22.72 -10.47
CA ARG A 159 -6.06 -22.49 -11.90
C ARG A 159 -6.12 -21.03 -12.40
N TYR A 160 -6.77 -20.12 -11.67
CA TYR A 160 -6.82 -18.70 -12.05
C TYR A 160 -5.77 -17.84 -11.35
N ILE A 161 -5.08 -18.41 -10.36
CA ILE A 161 -4.01 -17.76 -9.60
C ILE A 161 -2.65 -18.45 -9.78
N GLY A 162 -2.61 -19.48 -10.63
CA GLY A 162 -1.38 -20.18 -10.99
C GLY A 162 -0.85 -21.09 -9.89
N CYS A 163 -1.68 -21.51 -8.93
CA CYS A 163 -1.23 -22.41 -7.87
C CYS A 163 -2.35 -23.27 -7.29
N GLU A 164 -1.95 -24.38 -6.67
CA GLU A 164 -2.79 -25.26 -5.85
C GLU A 164 -2.19 -25.37 -4.44
N ASP A 165 -3.08 -25.44 -3.44
CA ASP A 165 -2.71 -25.63 -2.04
C ASP A 165 -2.39 -27.11 -1.79
N VAL A 166 -1.16 -27.41 -1.36
CA VAL A 166 -0.71 -28.78 -1.09
C VAL A 166 -1.01 -29.24 0.34
N GLY A 167 -1.64 -28.39 1.17
CA GLY A 167 -1.95 -28.71 2.57
C GLY A 167 -0.70 -28.84 3.44
N ALA A 168 0.40 -28.20 3.04
CA ALA A 168 1.66 -28.20 3.75
C ALA A 168 2.17 -26.77 3.97
N GLU A 169 3.12 -26.62 4.88
CA GLU A 169 3.69 -25.33 5.28
C GLU A 169 5.21 -25.41 5.24
N LEU A 170 5.86 -24.28 4.97
CA LEU A 170 7.30 -24.18 5.07
C LEU A 170 7.77 -24.35 6.51
N ARG A 171 8.84 -25.12 6.69
CA ARG A 171 9.47 -25.35 8.00
C ARG A 171 10.77 -24.56 8.09
N SER A 172 10.83 -23.66 9.07
CA SER A 172 12.01 -22.84 9.39
C SER A 172 12.64 -22.11 8.19
N PRO A 173 11.86 -21.40 7.35
CA PRO A 173 12.40 -20.66 6.21
C PRO A 173 13.27 -19.52 6.73
N SER A 174 14.60 -19.67 6.65
CA SER A 174 15.54 -18.76 7.29
C SER A 174 15.63 -17.41 6.59
N ALA A 175 15.54 -17.42 5.26
CA ALA A 175 15.55 -16.24 4.43
C ALA A 175 14.71 -16.44 3.16
N GLU A 176 14.37 -15.34 2.52
CA GLU A 176 13.78 -15.27 1.19
C GLU A 176 14.84 -14.72 0.22
N LEU A 177 15.16 -15.48 -0.83
CA LEU A 177 16.14 -15.12 -1.86
C LEU A 177 15.43 -14.45 -3.02
N LEU A 178 15.93 -13.28 -3.44
CA LEU A 178 15.46 -12.56 -4.62
C LEU A 178 16.04 -13.17 -5.91
N CYS A 179 15.19 -13.53 -6.87
CA CYS A 179 15.57 -14.25 -8.09
C CYS A 179 15.42 -13.36 -9.33
N GLY A 180 16.46 -13.32 -10.18
CA GLY A 180 16.42 -12.61 -11.46
C GLY A 180 16.53 -11.09 -11.35
N GLU A 181 17.00 -10.47 -12.44
CA GLU A 181 17.27 -9.02 -12.49
C GLU A 181 16.06 -8.19 -12.88
N GLU A 182 15.08 -8.75 -13.60
CA GLU A 182 13.93 -7.99 -14.14
C GLU A 182 13.14 -7.28 -13.02
N PHE A 183 12.82 -7.99 -11.93
CA PHE A 183 12.05 -7.46 -10.81
C PHE A 183 12.90 -6.95 -9.64
N HIS A 184 14.22 -7.11 -9.68
CA HIS A 184 15.10 -6.78 -8.54
C HIS A 184 16.26 -5.86 -8.89
N GLY A 185 16.60 -5.68 -10.17
CA GLY A 185 17.77 -4.94 -10.62
C GLY A 185 19.03 -5.36 -9.86
N SER A 186 19.75 -4.40 -9.30
CA SER A 186 20.96 -4.62 -8.51
C SER A 186 20.74 -5.37 -7.19
N PHE A 187 19.48 -5.62 -6.78
CA PHE A 187 19.16 -6.40 -5.58
C PHE A 187 18.97 -7.89 -5.86
N SER A 188 19.09 -8.33 -7.12
CA SER A 188 19.05 -9.75 -7.47
C SER A 188 20.08 -10.55 -6.66
N GLY A 189 19.67 -11.70 -6.12
CA GLY A 189 20.51 -12.54 -5.27
C GLY A 189 20.58 -12.12 -3.80
N ASN A 190 19.97 -11.00 -3.40
CA ASN A 190 19.90 -10.61 -1.99
C ASN A 190 18.99 -11.55 -1.19
N LEU A 191 19.33 -11.71 0.10
CA LEU A 191 18.51 -12.40 1.08
C LEU A 191 17.73 -11.40 1.92
N LEU A 192 16.43 -11.63 2.06
CA LEU A 192 15.54 -10.91 2.97
C LEU A 192 15.17 -11.79 4.16
N PRO A 193 15.09 -11.22 5.37
CA PRO A 193 14.70 -12.00 6.54
C PRO A 193 13.21 -12.33 6.48
N THR A 194 12.87 -13.53 6.94
CA THR A 194 11.48 -14.00 7.07
C THR A 194 10.91 -13.73 8.46
N ASP A 195 11.76 -13.44 9.46
CA ASP A 195 11.41 -13.42 10.89
C ASP A 195 10.73 -14.74 11.36
N TRP A 196 11.13 -15.88 10.77
CA TRP A 196 10.43 -17.16 10.93
C TRP A 196 10.26 -17.60 12.38
N MET A 197 11.22 -17.33 13.27
CA MET A 197 11.11 -17.67 14.70
C MET A 197 9.94 -16.92 15.37
N ARG A 198 9.77 -15.64 15.05
CA ARG A 198 8.67 -14.84 15.61
C ARG A 198 7.35 -15.23 14.98
N LEU A 199 7.32 -15.50 13.67
CA LEU A 199 6.14 -16.02 13.00
C LEU A 199 5.70 -17.35 13.62
N GLU A 200 6.65 -18.25 13.91
CA GLU A 200 6.38 -19.52 14.57
C GLU A 200 5.75 -19.34 15.96
N TYR A 201 6.31 -18.45 16.79
CA TYR A 201 5.75 -18.09 18.11
C TYR A 201 4.33 -17.51 18.00
N LYS A 202 4.10 -16.67 16.98
CA LYS A 202 2.78 -16.10 16.68
C LYS A 202 1.83 -17.08 15.99
N LYS A 203 2.25 -18.32 15.72
CA LYS A 203 1.51 -19.33 14.95
C LYS A 203 1.12 -18.85 13.55
N ILE A 204 1.91 -17.95 12.97
CA ILE A 204 1.78 -17.52 11.58
C ILE A 204 2.56 -18.51 10.73
N ARG A 205 1.92 -19.05 9.71
CA ARG A 205 2.45 -20.10 8.84
C ARG A 205 2.57 -19.59 7.42
N ILE A 206 3.59 -20.05 6.71
CA ILE A 206 3.78 -19.75 5.29
C ILE A 206 3.33 -20.99 4.52
N PRO A 207 2.20 -20.94 3.81
CA PRO A 207 1.70 -22.09 3.05
C PRO A 207 2.70 -22.44 1.95
N LEU A 208 2.84 -23.74 1.71
CA LEU A 208 3.51 -24.25 0.53
C LEU A 208 2.46 -24.40 -0.58
N PHE A 209 2.76 -23.88 -1.75
CA PHE A 209 1.94 -24.03 -2.94
C PHE A 209 2.66 -24.84 -4.00
N GLN A 210 1.90 -25.60 -4.77
CA GLN A 210 2.35 -26.13 -6.04
C GLN A 210 1.94 -25.15 -7.13
N TYR A 211 2.92 -24.52 -7.77
CA TYR A 211 2.67 -23.53 -8.81
C TYR A 211 2.59 -24.16 -10.20
N ASP A 212 1.82 -23.52 -11.08
CA ASP A 212 1.76 -23.81 -12.50
C ASP A 212 3.15 -23.57 -13.16
N PRO A 213 3.58 -24.38 -14.14
CA PRO A 213 4.83 -24.15 -14.85
C PRO A 213 4.95 -22.79 -15.55
N ASP A 214 3.83 -22.17 -15.93
CA ASP A 214 3.80 -20.85 -16.58
C ASP A 214 3.97 -19.69 -15.58
N CYS A 215 4.06 -19.99 -14.28
CA CYS A 215 4.33 -19.01 -13.25
C CYS A 215 5.79 -18.51 -13.29
N GLU A 216 5.95 -17.19 -13.15
CA GLU A 216 7.27 -16.58 -12.97
C GLU A 216 7.59 -16.46 -11.47
N VAL A 217 8.64 -17.15 -11.04
CA VAL A 217 9.07 -17.17 -9.63
C VAL A 217 10.04 -16.03 -9.37
N LEU A 218 9.61 -15.03 -8.60
CA LEU A 218 10.43 -13.87 -8.24
C LEU A 218 11.29 -14.13 -7.00
N THR A 219 10.84 -14.97 -6.07
CA THR A 219 11.63 -15.30 -4.89
C THR A 219 11.51 -16.76 -4.50
N VAL A 220 12.47 -17.26 -3.73
CA VAL A 220 12.42 -18.60 -3.13
C VAL A 220 12.78 -18.53 -1.65
N TYR A 221 12.13 -19.35 -0.83
CA TYR A 221 12.52 -19.50 0.57
C TYR A 221 13.66 -20.50 0.70
N VAL A 222 14.64 -20.17 1.54
CA VAL A 222 15.81 -21.00 1.79
C VAL A 222 16.00 -21.24 3.29
N ASP A 223 16.59 -22.38 3.64
CA ASP A 223 17.03 -22.65 5.01
C ASP A 223 18.38 -21.98 5.33
N LYS A 224 18.88 -22.24 6.54
CA LYS A 224 20.18 -21.73 7.02
C LYS A 224 21.38 -22.17 6.18
N ASP A 225 21.25 -23.27 5.44
CA ASP A 225 22.27 -23.84 4.57
C ASP A 225 22.04 -23.42 3.09
N ARG A 226 21.13 -22.47 2.86
CA ARG A 226 20.71 -21.94 1.55
C ARG A 226 20.04 -22.98 0.64
N LYS A 227 19.56 -24.09 1.20
CA LYS A 227 18.78 -25.05 0.44
C LYS A 227 17.37 -24.50 0.23
N VAL A 228 16.88 -24.58 -1.01
CA VAL A 228 15.52 -24.15 -1.37
C VAL A 228 14.49 -25.04 -0.67
N LEU A 229 13.56 -24.40 0.02
CA LEU A 229 12.44 -25.04 0.74
C LEU A 229 11.13 -24.96 -0.04
N GLY A 230 10.96 -23.90 -0.84
CA GLY A 230 9.77 -23.66 -1.64
C GLY A 230 9.83 -22.31 -2.34
N GLN A 231 8.88 -22.09 -3.24
CA GLN A 231 8.76 -20.82 -3.98
C GLN A 231 8.11 -19.75 -3.09
N GLY A 232 8.56 -18.51 -3.26
CA GLY A 232 8.07 -17.33 -2.56
C GLY A 232 7.07 -16.54 -3.41
N ILE A 233 7.39 -15.29 -3.72
CA ILE A 233 6.55 -14.42 -4.55
C ILE A 233 6.56 -14.92 -5.99
N VAL A 234 5.37 -15.06 -6.56
CA VAL A 234 5.14 -15.60 -7.90
C VAL A 234 4.17 -14.73 -8.67
N LEU A 235 4.42 -14.57 -9.98
CA LEU A 235 3.53 -13.91 -10.94
C LEU A 235 2.88 -14.93 -11.88
N TYR A 236 1.62 -14.68 -12.24
CA TYR A 236 0.86 -15.52 -13.16
C TYR A 236 -0.15 -14.68 -13.96
N GLU A 237 -0.15 -14.82 -15.29
CA GLU A 237 -1.23 -14.28 -16.14
C GLU A 237 -2.25 -15.38 -16.42
N ASN A 238 -3.49 -15.16 -15.98
CA ASN A 238 -4.52 -16.18 -16.08
C ASN A 238 -5.28 -16.12 -17.41
N ARG A 239 -6.07 -17.16 -17.67
CA ARG A 239 -6.89 -17.28 -18.89
C ARG A 239 -7.98 -16.22 -19.08
N LEU A 240 -8.27 -15.39 -18.07
CA LEU A 240 -9.19 -14.25 -18.18
C LEU A 240 -8.46 -12.99 -18.66
N GLY A 241 -7.12 -13.04 -18.79
CA GLY A 241 -6.28 -11.89 -19.10
C GLY A 241 -5.91 -11.04 -17.87
N GLY A 242 -6.29 -11.49 -16.67
CA GLY A 242 -5.89 -10.87 -15.41
C GLY A 242 -4.51 -11.32 -14.96
N ARG A 243 -3.83 -10.48 -14.19
CA ARG A 243 -2.46 -10.69 -13.72
C ARG A 243 -2.47 -10.83 -12.21
N VAL A 244 -1.89 -11.92 -11.71
CA VAL A 244 -1.93 -12.29 -10.30
C VAL A 244 -0.52 -12.34 -9.74
N CYS A 245 -0.33 -11.76 -8.56
CA CYS A 245 0.85 -11.89 -7.73
C CYS A 245 0.47 -12.62 -6.44
N VAL A 246 1.08 -13.78 -6.17
CA VAL A 246 0.89 -14.52 -4.93
C VAL A 246 2.08 -14.25 -4.01
N ILE A 247 1.79 -13.77 -2.80
CA ILE A 247 2.75 -13.53 -1.72
C ILE A 247 2.43 -14.52 -0.60
N PRO A 248 3.05 -15.72 -0.57
CA PRO A 248 2.78 -16.71 0.47
C PRO A 248 3.27 -16.25 1.86
N GLY A 249 4.31 -15.42 1.90
CA GLY A 249 4.89 -14.91 3.14
C GLY A 249 4.02 -13.91 3.89
N TYR A 250 4.34 -13.69 5.17
CA TYR A 250 3.70 -12.65 5.97
C TYR A 250 4.10 -11.26 5.46
N ILE A 251 3.11 -10.43 5.12
CA ILE A 251 3.32 -9.03 4.76
C ILE A 251 3.41 -8.22 6.05
N GLY A 252 4.63 -8.08 6.57
CA GLY A 252 4.89 -7.26 7.75
C GLY A 252 6.19 -6.48 7.66
N THR A 253 6.37 -5.53 8.59
CA THR A 253 7.51 -4.60 8.56
C THR A 253 8.86 -5.32 8.48
N TRP A 254 9.03 -6.41 9.20
CA TRP A 254 10.29 -7.17 9.25
C TRP A 254 10.61 -7.94 7.97
N GLN A 255 9.64 -8.12 7.07
CA GLN A 255 9.80 -8.83 5.80
C GLN A 255 9.75 -7.88 4.60
N PHE A 256 9.09 -6.73 4.77
CA PHE A 256 8.75 -5.82 3.66
C PHE A 256 9.42 -4.44 3.73
N ALA A 257 9.85 -3.94 4.88
CA ALA A 257 10.45 -2.60 4.98
C ALA A 257 11.92 -2.57 4.53
N TYR A 258 12.18 -2.97 3.29
CA TYR A 258 13.50 -3.01 2.66
C TYR A 258 13.50 -2.28 1.33
N ARG A 259 14.60 -1.62 1.01
CA ARG A 259 14.81 -0.94 -0.28
C ARG A 259 14.59 -1.87 -1.48
N SER A 260 15.10 -3.11 -1.40
CA SER A 260 14.90 -4.13 -2.44
C SER A 260 13.43 -4.55 -2.57
N ARG A 261 12.66 -4.54 -1.48
CA ARG A 261 11.22 -4.82 -1.53
C ARG A 261 10.44 -3.66 -2.14
N SER A 262 10.84 -2.42 -1.87
CA SER A 262 10.24 -1.25 -2.55
C SER A 262 10.42 -1.39 -4.06
N TRP A 263 11.64 -1.67 -4.52
CA TRP A 263 11.91 -1.95 -5.93
C TRP A 263 11.04 -3.07 -6.49
N GLN A 264 11.03 -4.24 -5.84
CA GLN A 264 10.24 -5.41 -6.26
C GLN A 264 8.75 -5.10 -6.36
N MET A 265 8.15 -4.50 -5.33
CA MET A 265 6.71 -4.25 -5.28
C MET A 265 6.27 -3.20 -6.30
N MET A 266 7.10 -2.18 -6.56
CA MET A 266 6.84 -1.22 -7.64
C MET A 266 6.79 -1.91 -9.00
N ARG A 267 7.77 -2.77 -9.31
CA ARG A 267 7.79 -3.54 -10.58
C ARG A 267 6.61 -4.49 -10.70
N ILE A 268 6.24 -5.16 -9.60
CA ILE A 268 5.04 -6.00 -9.55
C ILE A 268 3.79 -5.17 -9.86
N VAL A 269 3.63 -3.99 -9.25
CA VAL A 269 2.46 -3.13 -9.51
C VAL A 269 2.43 -2.60 -10.96
N GLU A 270 3.59 -2.23 -11.52
CA GLU A 270 3.70 -1.90 -12.95
C GLU A 270 3.25 -3.07 -13.83
N TRP A 271 3.72 -4.28 -13.54
CA TRP A 271 3.34 -5.49 -14.28
C TRP A 271 1.85 -5.80 -14.15
N LEU A 272 1.30 -5.76 -12.93
CA LEU A 272 -0.12 -5.99 -12.67
C LEU A 272 -1.04 -5.00 -13.39
N SER A 273 -0.61 -3.73 -13.49
CA SER A 273 -1.35 -2.67 -14.19
C SER A 273 -1.15 -2.64 -15.70
N LYS A 274 -0.29 -3.52 -16.25
CA LYS A 274 0.12 -3.48 -17.66
C LYS A 274 0.73 -2.12 -18.04
N GLY A 275 1.49 -1.51 -17.12
CA GLY A 275 2.13 -0.20 -17.30
C GLY A 275 1.18 1.00 -17.20
N THR A 276 -0.06 0.81 -16.75
CA THR A 276 -1.04 1.91 -16.65
C THR A 276 -1.10 2.56 -15.26
N PHE A 277 -0.39 2.03 -14.26
CA PHE A 277 -0.42 2.58 -12.89
C PHE A 277 -0.02 4.07 -12.88
N PRO A 278 -0.75 4.94 -12.15
CA PRO A 278 -0.64 6.40 -12.33
C PRO A 278 0.73 6.94 -11.95
N VAL A 279 1.18 6.63 -10.73
CA VAL A 279 2.43 7.16 -10.18
C VAL A 279 2.96 6.24 -9.08
N LEU A 280 4.27 6.11 -9.03
CA LEU A 280 5.06 5.42 -8.03
C LEU A 280 6.18 6.36 -7.55
N VAL A 281 6.63 6.18 -6.32
CA VAL A 281 7.76 6.92 -5.76
C VAL A 281 8.94 5.95 -5.63
N GLU A 282 9.92 6.11 -6.50
CA GLU A 282 11.06 5.20 -6.62
C GLU A 282 12.19 5.61 -5.69
N ASP A 283 12.79 4.64 -5.00
CA ASP A 283 14.02 4.82 -4.22
C ASP A 283 14.00 5.99 -3.22
N SER A 284 12.83 6.32 -2.67
CA SER A 284 12.61 7.47 -1.79
C SER A 284 12.10 6.99 -0.42
N PRO A 285 13.00 6.53 0.46
CA PRO A 285 12.60 5.97 1.75
C PRO A 285 11.83 7.00 2.58
N ASN A 286 10.77 6.54 3.26
CA ASN A 286 9.90 7.37 4.08
C ASN A 286 9.11 8.45 3.32
N ILE A 287 9.06 8.43 1.98
CA ILE A 287 8.12 9.26 1.23
C ILE A 287 6.85 8.46 0.97
N ALA A 288 5.76 8.86 1.61
CA ALA A 288 4.44 8.26 1.41
C ALA A 288 3.64 9.05 0.36
N PRO A 289 3.29 8.45 -0.80
CA PRO A 289 2.44 9.08 -1.79
C PRO A 289 0.94 8.87 -1.50
N PHE A 290 0.15 9.91 -1.75
CA PHE A 290 -1.29 9.89 -1.80
C PHE A 290 -1.74 10.43 -3.15
N TYR A 291 -2.46 9.62 -3.92
CA TYR A 291 -2.91 10.01 -5.25
C TYR A 291 -4.44 10.15 -5.26
N TYR A 292 -4.93 11.22 -5.90
CA TYR A 292 -6.35 11.48 -6.08
C TYR A 292 -6.61 11.80 -7.54
N SER A 293 -7.68 11.24 -8.10
CA SER A 293 -8.08 11.45 -9.49
C SER A 293 -9.57 11.78 -9.59
N ASP A 294 -9.91 12.65 -10.52
CA ASP A 294 -11.25 12.84 -11.02
C ASP A 294 -11.29 12.21 -12.42
N ARG A 295 -12.06 11.12 -12.56
CA ARG A 295 -12.12 10.34 -13.80
C ARG A 295 -12.92 11.02 -14.90
N GLU A 296 -13.82 11.95 -14.55
CA GLU A 296 -14.62 12.66 -15.54
C GLU A 296 -13.80 13.77 -16.20
N THR A 297 -13.03 14.49 -15.39
CA THR A 297 -12.23 15.63 -15.88
C THR A 297 -10.82 15.23 -16.32
N GLY A 298 -10.29 14.11 -15.79
CA GLY A 298 -8.90 13.70 -15.95
C GLY A 298 -7.92 14.49 -15.08
N GLU A 299 -8.42 15.38 -14.21
CA GLU A 299 -7.59 16.08 -13.24
C GLU A 299 -7.20 15.17 -12.06
N GLY A 300 -6.03 15.42 -11.48
CA GLY A 300 -5.60 14.74 -10.27
C GLY A 300 -4.83 15.63 -9.31
N LEU A 301 -4.52 15.04 -8.16
CA LEU A 301 -3.74 15.62 -7.09
C LEU A 301 -2.80 14.56 -6.54
N LEU A 302 -1.51 14.83 -6.53
CA LEU A 302 -0.51 14.01 -5.87
C LEU A 302 -0.06 14.72 -4.59
N ALA A 303 -0.16 14.04 -3.46
CA ALA A 303 0.39 14.48 -2.19
C ALA A 303 1.59 13.58 -1.85
N LEU A 304 2.73 14.18 -1.52
CA LEU A 304 3.93 13.49 -1.07
C LEU A 304 4.20 13.90 0.38
N LEU A 305 4.25 12.93 1.28
CA LEU A 305 4.55 13.16 2.69
C LEU A 305 5.91 12.57 3.03
N ASN A 306 6.83 13.39 3.53
CA ASN A 306 8.03 12.88 4.20
C ASN A 306 7.68 12.44 5.63
N THR A 307 7.61 11.13 5.86
CA THR A 307 7.38 10.53 7.18
C THR A 307 8.67 10.32 7.97
N GLY A 308 9.82 10.68 7.40
CA GLY A 308 11.14 10.56 8.01
C GLY A 308 11.52 11.78 8.86
N LEU A 309 12.72 11.71 9.42
CA LEU A 309 13.35 12.79 10.20
C LEU A 309 14.49 13.48 9.45
N ASP A 310 14.83 12.98 8.26
CA ASP A 310 15.84 13.54 7.38
C ASP A 310 15.18 14.24 6.19
N VAL A 311 15.88 15.18 5.57
CA VAL A 311 15.50 15.69 4.25
C VAL A 311 15.56 14.53 3.25
N GLN A 312 14.51 14.36 2.46
CA GLN A 312 14.39 13.26 1.50
C GLN A 312 14.11 13.79 0.10
N THR A 313 14.70 13.14 -0.89
CA THR A 313 14.37 13.38 -2.30
C THR A 313 13.35 12.35 -2.74
N ALA A 314 12.18 12.81 -3.20
CA ALA A 314 11.14 11.99 -3.79
C ALA A 314 11.35 11.91 -5.31
N CYS A 315 11.66 10.73 -5.83
CA CYS A 315 11.82 10.47 -7.25
C CYS A 315 10.53 9.83 -7.81
N LEU A 316 9.88 10.47 -8.77
CA LEU A 316 8.62 9.99 -9.32
C LEU A 316 8.83 9.15 -10.58
N ARG A 317 8.17 7.99 -10.59
CA ARG A 317 7.96 7.14 -11.76
C ARG A 317 6.48 7.22 -12.13
N ARG A 318 6.18 7.87 -13.25
CA ARG A 318 4.81 8.21 -13.65
C ARG A 318 4.41 7.52 -14.94
N ASN A 319 3.11 7.31 -15.11
CA ASN A 319 2.55 6.99 -16.41
C ASN A 319 2.95 8.07 -17.43
N ALA A 320 3.30 7.67 -18.65
CA ALA A 320 3.73 8.59 -19.70
C ALA A 320 2.71 9.71 -19.98
N ASN A 321 1.42 9.39 -19.86
CA ASN A 321 0.32 10.32 -20.12
C ASN A 321 -0.01 11.22 -18.93
N LEU A 322 0.62 11.02 -17.77
CA LEU A 322 0.36 11.82 -16.57
C LEU A 322 1.26 13.07 -16.54
N CYS A 323 0.67 14.24 -16.67
CA CYS A 323 1.34 15.54 -16.63
C CYS A 323 1.29 16.14 -15.22
N MET A 324 2.37 16.82 -14.82
CA MET A 324 2.47 17.56 -13.56
C MET A 324 2.40 19.06 -13.88
N TYR A 325 1.56 19.80 -13.15
CA TYR A 325 1.33 21.23 -13.39
C TYR A 325 1.97 22.08 -12.29
N GLU A 326 3.29 21.94 -12.12
CA GLU A 326 4.07 22.74 -11.18
C GLU A 326 4.99 23.70 -11.95
N GLU A 327 4.93 24.98 -11.63
CA GLU A 327 5.73 26.01 -12.31
C GLU A 327 7.21 25.90 -11.92
N GLY A 328 8.10 25.82 -12.92
CA GLY A 328 9.54 26.08 -12.75
C GLY A 328 10.45 24.89 -12.46
N MET A 329 10.07 23.64 -12.77
CA MET A 329 10.93 22.47 -12.53
C MET A 329 10.99 21.49 -13.71
N GLU A 330 12.20 21.09 -14.07
CA GLU A 330 12.50 20.20 -15.22
C GLU A 330 12.68 18.73 -14.80
N GLU A 331 12.77 18.40 -13.50
CA GLU A 331 13.10 17.05 -13.01
C GLU A 331 11.95 16.40 -12.22
N ASN A 332 11.77 15.07 -12.39
CA ASN A 332 10.81 14.24 -11.62
C ASN A 332 11.28 14.01 -10.15
N ALA A 333 11.98 14.96 -9.54
CA ALA A 333 12.61 14.83 -8.22
C ALA A 333 12.25 16.02 -7.31
N TYR A 334 11.84 15.73 -6.06
CA TYR A 334 11.40 16.75 -5.10
C TYR A 334 12.15 16.61 -3.78
N SER A 335 12.83 17.66 -3.32
CA SER A 335 13.38 17.69 -1.96
C SER A 335 12.29 18.07 -0.96
N LEU A 336 12.04 17.23 0.05
CA LEU A 336 11.04 17.43 1.10
C LEU A 336 11.71 17.46 2.48
N GLU A 337 11.39 18.49 3.25
CA GLU A 337 11.77 18.60 4.67
C GLU A 337 11.04 17.54 5.52
N PRO A 338 11.57 17.19 6.71
CA PRO A 338 10.87 16.29 7.64
C PRO A 338 9.44 16.75 7.95
N LEU A 339 8.47 15.84 7.84
CA LEU A 339 7.03 16.09 8.03
C LEU A 339 6.42 17.08 7.02
N GLU A 340 7.11 17.42 5.93
CA GLU A 340 6.56 18.21 4.84
C GLU A 340 5.52 17.37 4.07
N LEU A 341 4.35 17.97 3.84
CA LEU A 341 3.35 17.48 2.91
C LEU A 341 3.34 18.41 1.69
N ARG A 342 3.90 17.93 0.58
CA ARG A 342 3.88 18.61 -0.71
C ARG A 342 2.67 18.17 -1.51
N VAL A 343 2.01 19.10 -2.20
CA VAL A 343 0.81 18.84 -2.99
C VAL A 343 1.02 19.36 -4.41
N ILE A 344 0.86 18.48 -5.39
CA ILE A 344 1.17 18.69 -6.80
C ILE A 344 -0.11 18.46 -7.61
N ARG A 345 -0.50 19.41 -8.45
CA ARG A 345 -1.61 19.22 -9.39
C ARG A 345 -1.14 18.38 -10.56
N VAL A 346 -1.97 17.43 -10.96
CA VAL A 346 -1.67 16.55 -12.09
C VAL A 346 -2.85 16.45 -13.04
N GLY A 347 -2.65 15.91 -14.22
CA GLY A 347 -3.74 15.52 -15.11
C GLY A 347 -3.26 14.66 -16.26
N TYR A 348 -4.18 14.03 -16.97
CA TYR A 348 -3.86 13.24 -18.14
C TYR A 348 -3.91 14.07 -19.42
N GLU A 349 -2.94 13.87 -20.31
CA GLU A 349 -3.03 14.35 -21.69
C GLU A 349 -4.25 13.72 -22.36
N ARG A 350 -5.17 14.55 -22.87
CA ARG A 350 -6.28 14.07 -23.69
C ARG A 350 -5.70 13.59 -25.02
N ASN A 351 -5.73 12.28 -25.26
CA ASN A 351 -5.46 11.75 -26.58
C ASN A 351 -6.52 12.29 -27.55
N GLU A 352 -6.14 13.20 -28.45
CA GLU A 352 -7.01 13.76 -29.51
C GLU A 352 -7.56 12.69 -30.49
N LYS A 353 -7.20 11.42 -30.32
CA LYS A 353 -7.64 10.31 -31.18
C LYS A 353 -8.96 9.64 -30.79
N GLU A 354 -9.52 9.91 -29.61
CA GLU A 354 -10.81 9.32 -29.18
C GLU A 354 -12.05 10.14 -29.58
N ASN A 355 -11.88 11.35 -30.16
CA ASN A 355 -13.00 12.16 -30.69
C ASN A 355 -13.16 12.03 -32.21
N ALA A 356 -12.52 11.06 -32.86
CA ALA A 356 -12.55 10.86 -34.31
C ALA A 356 -13.00 9.44 -34.71
N SER A 357 -13.87 8.81 -33.92
CA SER A 357 -14.52 7.54 -34.26
C SER A 357 -16.02 7.58 -34.04
#